data_AF-A0A7S4MW08-F1
#
_entry.id   AF-A0A7S4MW08-F1
#
_cell.length_a   1.000
_cell.length_b   1.000
_cell.length_c   1.000
_cell.angle_alpha   90.00
_cell.angle_beta   90.00
_cell.angle_gamma   90.00
#
_symmetry.space_group_name_H-M   'P 1'
#
loop_
_entity.id
_entity.type
_entity.pdbx_description
1 polymer ?
#
loop_
_entity_poly.entity_id
_entity_poly.type
_entity_poly.pdbx_seq_one_letter_code
_entity_poly.pdbx_strand_id
1 'polypeptide(L)'
;RIEDAAYEAMTTVAVRDTTDTGFKSKTFITIRAGNLVYCNAIRQSPFGHGNGPFVRLTDGSGWLFEKKQNVKTLKKLPIEVGKWTCLVVNSPFRLQLRSQPIIDGPFKCDTYFEPNEEVTCDRRVKSS
;
A
#
# COMPACT_ATOMS: atom_id res chain seq x y z
N ARG A 1 13.87 8.34 -5.88
CA ARG A 1 12.82 9.36 -6.07
C ARG A 1 11.76 9.11 -5.00
N ILE A 2 11.43 10.13 -4.20
CA ILE A 2 10.26 10.06 -3.33
C ILE A 2 9.08 10.33 -4.25
N GLU A 3 8.22 9.33 -4.42
CA GLU A 3 7.03 9.40 -5.25
C GLU A 3 5.96 8.62 -4.50
N ASP A 4 4.89 9.30 -4.15
CA ASP A 4 3.74 8.64 -3.56
C ASP A 4 2.99 7.90 -4.65
N ALA A 5 2.72 6.62 -4.42
CA ALA A 5 2.07 5.76 -5.37
C ALA A 5 1.14 4.79 -4.66
N ALA A 6 0.00 4.53 -5.27
CA ALA A 6 -0.95 3.53 -4.83
C ALA A 6 -0.82 2.31 -5.72
N TYR A 7 -0.89 1.13 -5.12
CA TYR A 7 -0.83 -0.14 -5.84
C TYR A 7 -1.92 -1.08 -5.35
N GLU A 8 -2.44 -1.88 -6.26
CA GLU A 8 -3.23 -3.08 -5.98
C GLU A 8 -2.33 -4.31 -6.10
N ALA A 9 -2.36 -5.19 -5.11
CA ALA A 9 -1.67 -6.47 -5.18
C ALA A 9 -2.40 -7.43 -6.13
N MET A 10 -1.76 -7.80 -7.24
CA MET A 10 -2.33 -8.74 -8.22
C MET A 10 -2.23 -10.19 -7.75
N THR A 11 -1.28 -10.48 -6.87
CA THR A 11 -1.08 -11.78 -6.24
C THR A 11 -0.71 -11.57 -4.78
N THR A 12 -0.76 -12.64 -3.98
CA THR A 12 -0.26 -12.59 -2.60
C THR A 12 1.26 -12.41 -2.60
N VAL A 13 1.75 -11.32 -2.00
CA VAL A 13 3.15 -10.93 -2.03
C VAL A 13 3.68 -10.69 -0.61
N ALA A 14 4.80 -11.34 -0.29
CA ALA A 14 5.51 -11.13 0.97
C ALA A 14 6.30 -9.81 0.92
N VAL A 15 6.15 -9.00 1.97
CA VAL A 15 6.92 -7.78 2.19
C VAL A 15 8.38 -8.13 2.44
N ARG A 16 9.27 -7.25 1.99
CA ARG A 16 10.73 -7.42 2.02
C ARG A 16 11.40 -6.39 2.90
N ASP A 17 12.41 -6.78 3.66
CA ASP A 17 13.23 -5.84 4.42
C ASP A 17 14.18 -5.03 3.51
N THR A 18 14.60 -5.61 2.38
CA THR A 18 15.43 -4.96 1.37
C THR A 18 14.84 -5.08 -0.05
N THR A 19 15.47 -4.40 -1.02
CA THR A 19 15.04 -4.41 -2.42
C THR A 19 15.58 -5.63 -3.18
N ASP A 20 15.15 -6.82 -2.76
CA ASP A 20 15.45 -8.09 -3.42
C ASP A 20 14.23 -9.03 -3.38
N THR A 21 14.30 -10.15 -4.10
CA THR A 21 13.22 -11.15 -4.16
C THR A 21 13.54 -12.46 -3.44
N GLY A 22 14.75 -12.58 -2.89
CA GLY A 22 15.32 -13.79 -2.29
C GLY A 22 14.59 -14.19 -1.01
N PHE A 23 14.68 -15.45 -0.59
CA PHE A 23 13.93 -15.90 0.59
C PHE A 23 14.35 -15.18 1.89
N LYS A 24 15.64 -14.84 2.01
CA LYS A 24 16.22 -14.23 3.21
C LYS A 24 15.67 -12.84 3.55
N SER A 25 15.12 -12.13 2.57
CA SER A 25 14.54 -10.80 2.76
C SER A 25 13.06 -10.81 3.08
N LYS A 26 12.40 -11.99 3.07
CA LYS A 26 10.98 -12.07 3.42
C LYS A 26 10.79 -11.67 4.88
N THR A 27 9.89 -10.73 5.11
CA THR A 27 9.34 -10.51 6.45
C THR A 27 8.15 -11.45 6.68
N PHE A 28 7.58 -11.41 7.89
CA PHE A 28 6.36 -12.15 8.22
C PHE A 28 5.09 -11.47 7.66
N ILE A 29 5.21 -10.27 7.09
CA ILE A 29 4.07 -9.51 6.57
C ILE A 29 3.82 -9.93 5.12
N THR A 30 2.55 -10.20 4.82
CA THR A 30 2.10 -10.56 3.48
C THR A 30 0.93 -9.68 3.09
N ILE A 31 0.98 -9.14 1.88
CA ILE A 31 -0.12 -8.41 1.26
C ILE A 31 -0.91 -9.38 0.39
N ARG A 32 -2.20 -9.54 0.69
CA ARG A 32 -3.07 -10.47 -0.05
C ARG A 32 -3.45 -9.89 -1.41
N ALA A 33 -3.72 -10.75 -2.38
CA ALA A 33 -4.27 -10.33 -3.67
C ALA A 33 -5.55 -9.48 -3.47
N GLY A 34 -5.71 -8.42 -4.27
CA GLY A 34 -6.79 -7.44 -4.20
C GLY A 34 -6.62 -6.38 -3.10
N ASN A 35 -5.64 -6.50 -2.21
CA ASN A 35 -5.38 -5.45 -1.22
C ASN A 35 -4.66 -4.26 -1.85
N LEU A 36 -5.00 -3.07 -1.35
CA LEU A 36 -4.35 -1.83 -1.72
C LEU A 36 -3.18 -1.55 -0.78
N VAL A 37 -2.15 -0.89 -1.31
CA VAL A 37 -1.02 -0.37 -0.54
C VAL A 37 -0.63 1.02 -1.03
N TYR A 38 -0.09 1.82 -0.11
CA TYR A 38 0.49 3.12 -0.38
C TYR A 38 2.01 3.05 -0.20
N CYS A 39 2.73 3.59 -1.18
CA CYS A 39 4.19 3.54 -1.26
C CYS A 39 4.76 4.96 -1.42
N ASN A 40 5.95 5.24 -0.87
CA ASN A 40 6.60 6.56 -0.92
C ASN A 40 7.96 6.56 -1.63
N ALA A 41 8.45 5.42 -2.08
CA ALA A 41 9.71 5.34 -2.79
C ALA A 41 9.67 4.24 -3.85
N ILE A 42 10.29 4.53 -4.99
CA ILE A 42 10.47 3.57 -6.09
C ILE A 42 11.97 3.42 -6.33
N ARG A 43 12.44 2.18 -6.38
CA ARG A 43 13.82 1.81 -6.72
C ARG A 43 13.80 0.82 -7.90
N GLN A 44 14.47 1.18 -8.98
CA GLN A 44 14.65 0.27 -10.12
C GLN A 44 15.51 -0.93 -9.71
N SER A 45 15.22 -2.10 -10.26
CA SER A 45 16.10 -3.26 -10.08
C SER A 45 17.45 -2.97 -10.73
N PRO A 46 18.58 -3.12 -10.02
CA PRO A 46 19.89 -2.99 -10.65
C PRO A 46 20.20 -4.17 -11.58
N PHE A 47 19.39 -5.24 -11.54
CA PHE A 47 19.57 -6.46 -12.32
C PHE A 47 18.46 -6.62 -13.36
N GLY A 48 18.83 -7.01 -14.58
CA GLY A 48 17.93 -7.20 -15.73
C GLY A 48 17.12 -8.51 -15.74
N HIS A 49 16.88 -9.14 -14.59
CA HIS A 49 16.20 -10.44 -14.50
C HIS A 49 14.66 -10.36 -14.44
N GLY A 50 14.07 -9.20 -14.78
CA GLY A 50 12.62 -9.01 -14.76
C GLY A 50 12.00 -8.85 -13.37
N ASN A 51 12.80 -8.52 -12.36
CA ASN A 51 12.33 -8.17 -11.02
C ASN A 51 12.18 -6.66 -10.85
N GLY A 52 11.24 -6.23 -10.02
CA GLY A 52 10.99 -4.82 -9.73
C GLY A 52 10.12 -4.12 -10.78
N PRO A 53 10.03 -2.77 -10.76
CA PRO A 53 10.57 -1.85 -9.75
C PRO A 53 10.19 -2.24 -8.32
N PHE A 54 11.06 -1.95 -7.35
CA PHE A 54 10.79 -2.13 -5.93
C PHE A 54 10.12 -0.88 -5.37
N VAL A 55 9.09 -1.07 -4.55
CA VAL A 55 8.29 0.02 -3.98
C VAL A 55 8.25 -0.09 -2.47
N ARG A 56 8.50 1.01 -1.75
CA ARG A 56 8.55 1.01 -0.28
C ARG A 56 7.22 1.45 0.31
N LEU A 57 6.67 0.65 1.23
CA LEU A 57 5.46 0.96 1.97
C LEU A 57 5.65 2.21 2.85
N THR A 58 4.63 3.07 2.89
CA THR A 58 4.71 4.37 3.59
C THR A 58 4.79 4.26 5.10
N ASP A 59 4.33 3.14 5.66
CA ASP A 59 4.41 2.85 7.09
C ASP A 59 5.78 2.29 7.53
N GLY A 60 6.72 2.16 6.59
CA GLY A 60 8.07 1.65 6.87
C GLY A 60 8.16 0.14 7.04
N SER A 61 7.07 -0.61 6.86
CA SER A 61 7.04 -2.07 7.05
C SER A 61 7.90 -2.85 6.05
N GLY A 62 8.28 -2.22 4.93
CA GLY A 62 9.29 -2.75 4.01
C GLY A 62 9.02 -2.42 2.55
N TRP A 63 9.46 -3.32 1.68
CA TRP A 63 9.45 -3.21 0.23
C TRP A 63 8.60 -4.29 -0.42
N LEU A 64 7.98 -3.93 -1.53
CA LEU A 64 7.35 -4.83 -2.47
C LEU A 64 8.03 -4.67 -3.84
N PHE A 65 7.57 -5.40 -4.84
CA PHE A 65 8.04 -5.30 -6.21
C PHE A 65 6.86 -5.38 -7.17
N GLU A 66 6.88 -4.60 -8.25
CA GLU A 66 5.83 -4.63 -9.27
C GLU A 66 5.87 -5.91 -10.10
N LYS A 67 7.06 -6.50 -10.27
CA LYS A 67 7.25 -7.76 -11.00
C LYS A 67 8.23 -8.68 -10.29
N LYS A 68 8.02 -9.98 -10.47
CA LYS A 68 8.98 -11.04 -10.14
C LYS A 68 9.12 -11.96 -11.35
N GLN A 69 10.34 -12.08 -11.89
CA GLN A 69 10.63 -12.88 -13.09
C GLN A 69 9.67 -12.55 -14.25
N ASN A 70 9.47 -11.26 -14.51
CA ASN A 70 8.53 -10.71 -15.49
C ASN A 70 7.02 -10.91 -15.22
N VAL A 71 6.65 -11.63 -14.16
CA VAL A 71 5.25 -11.78 -13.74
C VAL A 71 4.85 -10.57 -12.89
N LYS A 72 3.75 -9.89 -13.24
CA LYS A 72 3.21 -8.76 -12.49
C LYS A 72 2.68 -9.21 -11.12
N THR A 73 3.11 -8.52 -10.07
CA THR A 73 2.66 -8.73 -8.69
C THR A 73 1.93 -7.52 -8.13
N LEU A 74 2.20 -6.32 -8.65
CA LEU A 74 1.44 -5.11 -8.32
C LEU A 74 0.94 -4.41 -9.58
N LYS A 75 -0.19 -3.70 -9.46
CA LYS A 75 -0.76 -2.80 -10.46
C LYS A 75 -0.82 -1.39 -9.89
N LYS A 76 -0.12 -0.45 -10.53
CA LYS A 76 -0.16 0.97 -10.13
C LYS A 76 -1.56 1.52 -10.38
N LEU A 77 -2.10 2.25 -9.40
CA LEU A 77 -3.40 2.91 -9.46
C LEU A 77 -3.25 4.43 -9.59
N PRO A 78 -4.19 5.10 -10.26
CA PRO A 78 -4.20 6.56 -10.33
C PRO A 78 -4.53 7.16 -8.95
N ILE A 79 -3.75 8.16 -8.57
CA ILE A 79 -4.03 9.03 -7.42
C ILE A 79 -4.52 10.37 -7.95
N GLU A 80 -5.68 10.80 -7.49
CA GLU A 80 -6.18 12.14 -7.75
C GLU A 80 -5.73 13.07 -6.62
N VAL A 81 -4.99 14.12 -6.97
CA VAL A 81 -4.55 15.19 -6.05
C VAL A 81 -5.62 16.27 -6.02
N GLY A 82 -6.05 16.65 -4.83
CA GLY A 82 -7.09 17.67 -4.62
C GLY A 82 -7.64 17.62 -3.20
N LYS A 83 -8.40 18.64 -2.79
CA LYS A 83 -9.04 18.62 -1.47
C LYS A 83 -10.31 17.79 -1.53
N TRP A 84 -10.37 16.75 -0.71
CA TRP A 84 -11.53 15.89 -0.54
C TRP A 84 -12.02 15.95 0.90
N THR A 85 -13.33 15.94 1.09
CA THR A 85 -13.99 15.79 2.38
C THR A 85 -14.87 14.54 2.33
N CYS A 86 -14.72 13.66 3.31
CA CYS A 86 -15.45 12.41 3.44
C CYS A 86 -16.22 12.43 4.76
N LEU A 87 -17.49 12.03 4.72
CA LEU A 87 -18.31 11.83 5.91
C LEU A 87 -18.18 10.38 6.39
N VAL A 88 -17.90 10.17 7.67
CA VAL A 88 -17.82 8.84 8.27
C VAL A 88 -19.24 8.32 8.55
N VAL A 89 -19.66 7.28 7.83
CA VAL A 89 -21.04 6.74 7.92
C VAL A 89 -21.15 5.41 8.68
N ASN A 90 -20.10 4.98 9.38
CA ASN A 90 -20.00 3.64 9.98
C ASN A 90 -20.81 3.45 11.28
N SER A 91 -22.01 4.02 11.40
CA SER A 91 -22.82 3.95 12.62
C SER A 91 -23.30 2.51 12.95
N PRO A 92 -23.32 2.08 14.23
CA PRO A 92 -22.97 2.81 15.46
C PRO A 92 -21.47 2.72 15.83
N PHE A 93 -20.63 2.21 14.95
CA PHE A 93 -19.23 1.91 15.24
C PHE A 93 -18.29 3.05 14.81
N ARG A 94 -17.12 3.10 15.43
CA ARG A 94 -16.04 4.00 14.99
C ARG A 94 -15.34 3.44 13.75
N LEU A 95 -14.78 4.34 12.94
CA LEU A 95 -13.87 3.97 11.86
C LEU A 95 -12.42 4.10 12.37
N GLN A 96 -11.66 3.01 12.38
CA GLN A 96 -10.25 3.04 12.81
C GLN A 96 -9.33 3.36 11.63
N LEU A 97 -8.46 4.36 11.79
CA LEU A 97 -7.42 4.70 10.82
C LEU A 97 -6.45 3.53 10.62
N ARG A 98 -5.92 3.39 9.41
CA ARG A 98 -4.94 2.37 9.06
C ARG A 98 -3.69 2.96 8.45
N SER A 99 -2.54 2.35 8.74
CA SER A 99 -1.23 2.72 8.15
C SER A 99 -1.09 2.29 6.68
N GLN A 100 -1.87 1.28 6.29
CA GLN A 100 -2.10 0.83 4.91
C GLN A 100 -3.59 0.58 4.74
N PRO A 101 -4.17 0.74 3.53
CA PRO A 101 -5.60 0.50 3.27
C PRO A 101 -5.95 -1.00 3.25
N ILE A 102 -5.65 -1.69 4.35
CA ILE A 102 -5.77 -3.13 4.57
C ILE A 102 -6.53 -3.36 5.87
N ILE A 103 -7.53 -4.25 5.84
CA ILE A 103 -8.42 -4.52 6.97
C ILE A 103 -7.71 -5.32 8.08
N ASP A 104 -6.66 -6.06 7.73
CA ASP A 104 -5.90 -6.92 8.65
C ASP A 104 -5.32 -6.16 9.86
N GLY A 105 -5.18 -6.88 10.99
CA GLY A 105 -4.79 -6.33 12.28
C GLY A 105 -3.48 -5.51 12.35
N PRO A 106 -2.37 -5.85 11.65
CA PRO A 106 -1.09 -5.18 11.87
C PRO A 106 -1.02 -3.74 11.35
N PHE A 107 -2.02 -3.31 10.57
CA PHE A 107 -2.07 -1.96 10.00
C PHE A 107 -3.00 -1.01 10.76
N LYS A 108 -3.48 -1.41 11.95
CA LYS A 108 -4.34 -0.57 12.79
C LYS A 108 -3.54 0.54 13.46
N CYS A 109 -4.07 1.76 13.42
CA CYS A 109 -3.58 2.89 14.21
C CYS A 109 -4.48 3.12 15.43
N ASP A 110 -3.99 3.83 16.44
CA ASP A 110 -4.77 4.23 17.62
C ASP A 110 -5.67 5.45 17.39
N THR A 111 -5.87 5.84 16.13
CA THR A 111 -6.75 6.93 15.72
C THR A 111 -8.09 6.37 15.25
N TYR A 112 -9.16 6.98 15.74
CA TYR A 112 -10.54 6.61 15.43
C TYR A 112 -11.29 7.84 14.97
N PHE A 113 -12.23 7.64 14.04
CA PHE A 113 -13.18 8.64 13.59
C PHE A 113 -14.59 8.24 14.04
N GLU A 114 -15.35 9.21 14.53
CA GLU A 114 -16.71 9.01 15.02
C GLU A 114 -17.73 8.99 13.86
N PRO A 115 -18.89 8.34 14.02
CA PRO A 115 -20.00 8.51 13.08
C PRO A 115 -20.37 9.97 12.89
N ASN A 116 -20.57 10.37 11.62
CA ASN A 116 -20.83 11.73 11.15
C ASN A 116 -19.65 12.70 11.26
N GLU A 117 -18.44 12.23 11.59
CA GLU A 117 -17.23 13.05 11.51
C GLU A 117 -16.86 13.33 10.05
N GLU A 118 -16.41 14.56 9.77
CA GLU A 118 -15.83 14.93 8.48
C GLU A 118 -14.32 14.76 8.50
N VAL A 119 -13.81 13.93 7.59
CA VAL A 119 -12.37 13.71 7.41
C VAL A 119 -11.95 14.35 6.10
N THR A 120 -10.85 15.09 6.10
CA THR A 120 -10.30 15.70 4.89
C THR A 120 -9.00 15.01 4.48
N CYS A 121 -8.79 14.88 3.17
CA CYS A 121 -7.52 14.43 2.60
C CYS A 121 -7.20 15.22 1.32
N ASP A 122 -5.91 15.25 0.97
CA ASP A 122 -5.40 15.92 -0.23
C ASP A 122 -5.27 14.98 -1.43
N ARG A 123 -5.57 13.68 -1.22
CA ARG A 123 -5.38 12.60 -2.19
C ARG A 123 -6.42 11.52 -2.03
N ARG A 124 -6.90 10.99 -3.16
CA ARG A 124 -7.74 9.78 -3.20
C ARG A 124 -7.27 8.81 -4.28
N VAL A 125 -7.42 7.52 -4.00
CA VAL A 125 -7.22 6.47 -4.99
C VAL A 125 -8.54 6.26 -5.73
N LYS A 126 -8.49 6.22 -7.07
CA LYS A 126 -9.67 5.89 -7.88
C LYS A 126 -9.70 4.38 -8.08
N SER A 127 -10.78 3.72 -7.65
CA SER A 127 -11.04 2.35 -8.10
C SER A 127 -11.41 2.40 -9.58
N SER A 128 -10.72 1.59 -10.39
CA SER A 128 -11.06 1.37 -11.80
C SER A 128 -12.39 0.62 -11.94
#